data_AF-A0A2V5NVF4-F1
#
_entry.id   AF-A0A2V5NVF4-F1
#
_cell.length_a   1.000
_cell.length_b   1.000
_cell.length_c   1.000
_cell.angle_alpha   90.00
_cell.angle_beta   90.00
_cell.angle_gamma   90.00
#
_symmetry.space_group_name_H-M   'P 1'
#
loop_
_entity.id
_entity.type
_entity.pdbx_description
1 polymer ?
#
loop_
_entity_poly.entity_id
_entity_poly.type
_entity_poly.pdbx_seq_one_letter_code
_entity_poly.pdbx_strand_id
1 'polypeptide(L)'
;MDKPPVREIVGVVADMHLISLRLAPRPQIYIPHQQFGIGSMSIFVRTQVDPESLTNALRRTMAEIDKDVPIYRTRTLTDYMAQSVAQPRLNAMLVGFFALIALLLAAAGIFGVMSYSVTQRTHEIGIRIALGAQRYDVLRLIVVQGMRFVGIGLVLGIIGVLVSSRLLQTFLFGIGATDLRTMLTVTLVLTGVAFVACLVPARRATLVDPIKALRAE
;
A
#
# COMPACT_ATOMS: atom_id res chain seq x y z
N MET A 1 -0.68 -36.43 38.27
CA MET A 1 -0.25 -35.80 37.00
C MET A 1 1.04 -36.47 36.59
N ASP A 2 1.00 -37.22 35.50
CA ASP A 2 2.16 -37.97 35.01
C ASP A 2 3.18 -37.00 34.41
N LYS A 3 4.47 -37.22 34.65
CA LYS A 3 5.52 -36.33 34.13
C LYS A 3 5.53 -36.43 32.60
N PRO A 4 5.66 -35.31 31.86
CA PRO A 4 5.75 -35.38 30.41
C PRO A 4 6.97 -36.23 30.02
N PRO A 5 6.86 -37.08 28.98
CA PRO A 5 7.96 -37.92 28.54
C PRO A 5 9.16 -37.03 28.15
N VAL A 6 10.35 -37.41 28.62
CA VAL A 6 11.61 -36.73 28.28
C VAL A 6 11.88 -36.94 26.79
N ARG A 7 12.29 -35.87 26.09
CA ARG A 7 12.60 -35.88 24.66
C ARG A 7 13.97 -35.27 24.42
N GLU A 8 14.77 -35.91 23.56
CA GLU A 8 16.07 -35.40 23.12
C GLU A 8 15.90 -34.46 21.92
N ILE A 9 16.63 -33.34 21.92
CA ILE A 9 16.62 -32.39 20.80
C ILE A 9 17.66 -32.87 19.77
N VAL A 10 17.18 -33.39 18.65
CA VAL A 10 18.04 -33.93 17.57
C VAL A 10 18.40 -32.90 16.50
N GLY A 11 17.78 -31.71 16.52
CA GLY A 11 18.04 -30.66 15.54
C GLY A 11 17.19 -29.41 15.73
N VAL A 12 17.61 -28.33 15.08
CA VAL A 12 16.92 -27.04 15.05
C VAL A 12 16.77 -26.61 13.60
N VAL A 13 15.57 -26.16 13.22
CA VAL A 13 15.25 -25.67 11.88
C VAL A 13 15.00 -24.16 11.91
N ALA A 14 15.09 -23.51 10.76
CA ALA A 14 14.78 -22.09 10.62
C ALA A 14 13.31 -21.79 10.96
N ASP A 15 13.06 -20.57 11.44
CA ASP A 15 11.72 -20.11 11.79
C ASP A 15 10.75 -20.17 10.62
N MET A 16 9.53 -20.66 10.89
CA MET A 16 8.46 -20.74 9.90
C MET A 16 7.16 -20.12 10.39
N HIS A 17 6.54 -19.33 9.51
CA HIS A 17 5.24 -18.69 9.71
C HIS A 17 4.11 -19.67 9.39
N LEU A 18 3.85 -20.61 10.30
CA LEU A 18 2.90 -21.72 10.09
C LEU A 18 1.43 -21.28 10.07
N ILE A 19 1.05 -20.28 10.88
CA ILE A 19 -0.36 -19.88 11.07
C ILE A 19 -0.72 -18.65 10.24
N SER A 20 0.20 -17.70 10.11
CA SER A 20 -0.01 -16.46 9.39
C SER A 20 1.32 -15.84 9.04
N LEU A 21 1.42 -15.27 7.84
CA LEU A 21 2.57 -14.47 7.42
C LEU A 21 2.74 -13.17 8.22
N ARG A 22 1.73 -12.76 9.02
CA ARG A 22 1.76 -11.50 9.78
C ARG A 22 2.15 -11.66 11.24
N LEU A 23 1.99 -12.86 11.80
CA LEU A 23 2.28 -13.12 13.22
C LEU A 23 3.72 -13.61 13.33
N ALA A 24 4.46 -13.10 14.32
CA ALA A 24 5.79 -13.60 14.60
C ALA A 24 5.79 -15.13 14.76
N PRO A 25 6.85 -15.83 14.31
CA PRO A 25 6.99 -17.26 14.50
C PRO A 25 6.81 -17.61 15.98
N ARG A 26 5.79 -18.43 16.28
CA ARG A 26 5.61 -18.96 17.62
C ARG A 26 6.54 -20.16 17.83
N PRO A 27 7.01 -20.42 19.07
CA PRO A 27 7.77 -21.62 19.37
C PRO A 27 7.04 -22.86 18.88
N GLN A 28 7.73 -23.68 18.09
CA GLN A 28 7.23 -24.91 17.51
C GLN A 28 8.19 -26.04 17.79
N ILE A 29 7.65 -27.23 18.01
CA ILE A 29 8.42 -28.46 18.15
C ILE A 29 7.92 -29.45 17.10
N TYR A 30 8.85 -30.14 16.46
CA TYR A 30 8.55 -31.23 15.54
C TYR A 30 8.76 -32.54 16.26
N ILE A 31 7.73 -33.38 16.29
CA ILE A 31 7.77 -34.69 16.93
C ILE A 31 7.43 -35.73 15.87
N PRO A 32 8.22 -36.83 15.74
CA PRO A 32 7.87 -37.93 14.87
C PRO A 32 6.47 -38.47 15.19
N HIS A 33 5.63 -38.66 14.16
CA HIS A 33 4.24 -39.11 14.36
C HIS A 33 4.15 -40.44 15.12
N GLN A 34 5.13 -41.34 14.93
CA GLN A 34 5.22 -42.61 15.65
C GLN A 34 5.37 -42.45 17.18
N GLN A 35 5.94 -41.34 17.64
CA GLN A 35 6.12 -41.04 19.07
C GLN A 35 4.94 -40.25 19.66
N PHE A 36 4.17 -39.57 18.80
CA PHE A 36 3.03 -38.76 19.21
C PHE A 36 1.97 -38.75 18.11
N GLY A 37 1.10 -39.78 18.13
CA GLY A 37 -0.02 -39.90 17.22
C GLY A 37 -1.10 -38.88 17.55
N ILE A 38 -1.37 -37.96 16.62
CA ILE A 38 -2.49 -37.02 16.70
C ILE A 38 -3.64 -37.63 15.90
N GLY A 39 -4.86 -37.64 16.46
CA GLY A 39 -6.05 -38.20 15.80
C GLY A 39 -6.51 -37.45 14.54
N SER A 40 -5.90 -36.30 14.24
CA SER A 40 -6.06 -35.58 12.97
C SER A 40 -4.70 -35.52 12.26
N MET A 41 -4.65 -36.09 11.05
CA MET A 41 -3.43 -36.11 10.24
C MET A 41 -3.66 -35.33 8.94
N SER A 42 -2.77 -34.38 8.65
CA SER A 42 -2.71 -33.69 7.37
C SER A 42 -1.48 -34.18 6.61
N ILE A 43 -1.67 -34.64 5.38
CA ILE A 43 -0.58 -35.15 4.54
C ILE A 43 -0.18 -34.06 3.55
N PHE A 44 1.10 -33.71 3.54
CA PHE A 44 1.68 -32.80 2.56
C PHE A 44 2.34 -33.62 1.46
N VAL A 45 1.91 -33.41 0.22
CA VAL A 45 2.49 -34.06 -0.96
C VAL A 45 3.23 -33.02 -1.78
N ARG A 46 4.52 -33.25 -2.02
CA ARG A 46 5.32 -32.43 -2.95
C ARG A 46 5.30 -33.11 -4.31
N THR A 47 4.91 -32.37 -5.34
CA THR A 47 4.85 -32.86 -6.72
C THR A 47 5.41 -31.80 -7.68
N GLN A 48 5.91 -32.26 -8.83
CA GLN A 48 6.29 -31.39 -9.96
C GLN A 48 5.21 -31.35 -11.05
N VAL A 49 4.22 -32.24 -10.98
CA VAL A 49 3.08 -32.30 -11.89
C VAL A 49 1.93 -31.46 -11.35
N ASP A 50 0.96 -31.12 -12.20
CA ASP A 50 -0.23 -30.37 -11.80
C ASP A 50 -0.90 -31.00 -10.56
N PRO A 51 -0.99 -30.28 -9.42
CA PRO A 51 -1.56 -30.82 -8.18
C PRO A 51 -3.03 -31.24 -8.30
N GLU A 52 -3.80 -30.60 -9.18
CA GLU A 52 -5.20 -30.96 -9.40
C GLU A 52 -5.32 -32.35 -10.04
N SER A 53 -4.44 -32.66 -11.00
CA SER A 53 -4.37 -33.99 -11.63
C SER A 53 -4.10 -35.15 -10.65
N LEU A 54 -3.38 -34.89 -9.55
CA LEU A 54 -3.03 -35.88 -8.53
C LEU A 54 -4.14 -36.12 -7.50
N THR A 55 -5.09 -35.19 -7.38
CA THR A 55 -6.14 -35.24 -6.36
C THR A 55 -7.01 -36.49 -6.51
N ASN A 56 -7.39 -36.82 -7.75
CA ASN A 56 -8.20 -38.00 -8.05
C ASN A 56 -7.44 -39.31 -7.83
N ALA A 57 -6.14 -39.34 -8.17
CA ALA A 57 -5.28 -40.50 -7.94
C ALA A 57 -5.13 -40.77 -6.44
N LEU A 58 -4.82 -39.74 -5.65
CA LEU A 58 -4.70 -39.85 -4.18
C LEU A 58 -6.01 -40.29 -3.53
N ARG A 59 -7.16 -39.80 -4.02
CA ARG A 59 -8.48 -40.23 -3.52
C ARG A 59 -8.75 -41.70 -3.75
N ARG A 60 -8.38 -42.23 -4.92
CA ARG A 60 -8.52 -43.66 -5.23
C ARG A 60 -7.62 -44.51 -4.33
N THR A 61 -6.34 -44.15 -4.22
CA THR A 61 -5.39 -44.90 -3.38
C THR A 61 -5.79 -44.89 -1.90
N MET A 62 -6.28 -43.76 -1.37
CA MET A 62 -6.77 -43.75 0.01
C MET A 62 -8.03 -44.58 0.19
N ALA A 63 -8.96 -44.57 -0.77
CA ALA A 63 -10.15 -45.41 -0.71
C ALA A 63 -9.83 -46.92 -0.82
N GLU A 64 -8.68 -47.30 -1.38
CA GLU A 64 -8.19 -48.68 -1.35
C GLU A 64 -7.62 -49.08 0.01
N ILE A 65 -7.01 -48.13 0.73
CA ILE A 65 -6.45 -48.34 2.07
C ILE A 65 -7.57 -48.36 3.12
N ASP A 66 -8.41 -47.33 3.13
CA ASP A 66 -9.53 -47.17 4.06
C ASP A 66 -10.64 -46.31 3.44
N LYS A 67 -11.81 -46.92 3.22
CA LYS A 67 -12.98 -46.27 2.60
C LYS A 67 -13.69 -45.30 3.54
N ASP A 68 -13.49 -45.46 4.85
CA ASP A 68 -14.19 -44.68 5.87
C ASP A 68 -13.38 -43.44 6.29
N VAL A 69 -12.21 -43.21 5.68
CA VAL A 69 -11.39 -42.01 5.88
C VAL A 69 -11.73 -40.95 4.81
N PRO A 70 -12.59 -39.97 5.11
CA PRO A 70 -12.90 -38.88 4.19
C PRO A 70 -11.68 -37.99 3.96
N ILE A 71 -11.29 -37.81 2.69
CA ILE A 71 -10.33 -36.77 2.30
C ILE A 71 -11.04 -35.42 2.33
N TYR A 72 -10.84 -34.67 3.40
CA TYR A 72 -11.31 -33.30 3.52
C TYR A 72 -10.28 -32.29 2.99
N ARG A 73 -10.77 -31.27 2.27
CA ARG A 73 -10.02 -30.06 1.88
C ARG A 73 -8.70 -30.30 1.15
N THR A 74 -8.76 -30.99 0.01
CA THR A 74 -7.65 -30.99 -0.96
C THR A 74 -7.48 -29.56 -1.50
N ARG A 75 -6.40 -28.90 -1.12
CA ARG A 75 -6.03 -27.57 -1.59
C ARG A 75 -4.55 -27.54 -1.87
N THR A 76 -4.18 -26.81 -2.92
CA THR A 76 -2.77 -26.54 -3.15
C THR A 76 -2.24 -25.61 -2.05
N LEU A 77 -0.95 -25.71 -1.73
CA LEU A 77 -0.32 -24.77 -0.81
C LEU A 77 -0.48 -23.32 -1.33
N THR A 78 -0.44 -23.15 -2.66
CA THR A 78 -0.66 -21.87 -3.35
C THR A 78 -2.03 -21.28 -3.06
N ASP A 79 -3.12 -22.06 -3.14
CA ASP A 79 -4.48 -21.58 -2.85
C ASP A 79 -4.66 -21.25 -1.36
N TYR A 80 -4.05 -22.06 -0.50
CA TYR A 80 -4.05 -21.81 0.94
C TYR A 80 -3.33 -20.49 1.29
N MET A 81 -2.20 -20.22 0.64
CA MET A 81 -1.48 -18.95 0.75
C MET A 81 -2.27 -17.80 0.13
N ALA A 82 -2.93 -17.99 -1.01
CA ALA A 82 -3.74 -16.98 -1.67
C ALA A 82 -4.91 -16.50 -0.78
N GLN A 83 -5.57 -17.41 -0.06
CA GLN A 83 -6.63 -17.05 0.90
C GLN A 83 -6.10 -16.22 2.08
N SER A 84 -4.88 -16.50 2.53
CA SER A 84 -4.22 -15.73 3.60
C SER A 84 -3.91 -14.29 3.17
N VAL A 85 -3.80 -14.02 1.87
CA VAL A 85 -3.52 -12.71 1.28
C VAL A 85 -4.76 -12.04 0.66
N ALA A 86 -5.87 -12.75 0.48
CA ALA A 86 -7.08 -12.20 -0.15
C ALA A 86 -7.68 -11.01 0.63
N GLN A 87 -7.85 -11.15 1.95
CA GLN A 87 -8.38 -10.08 2.80
C GLN A 87 -7.50 -8.82 2.82
N PRO A 88 -6.17 -8.90 3.04
CA PRO A 88 -5.33 -7.69 2.95
C PRO A 88 -5.33 -7.07 1.56
N ARG A 89 -5.44 -7.86 0.49
CA ARG A 89 -5.51 -7.32 -0.88
C ARG A 89 -6.76 -6.49 -1.10
N LEU A 90 -7.92 -6.96 -0.64
CA LEU A 90 -9.17 -6.21 -0.73
C LEU A 90 -9.06 -4.89 0.06
N ASN A 91 -8.58 -4.93 1.29
CA ASN A 91 -8.38 -3.73 2.09
C ASN A 91 -7.41 -2.74 1.42
N ALA A 92 -6.31 -3.24 0.86
CA ALA A 92 -5.35 -2.41 0.13
C ALA A 92 -5.97 -1.76 -1.12
N MET A 93 -6.82 -2.47 -1.85
CA MET A 93 -7.56 -1.93 -2.99
C MET A 93 -8.54 -0.82 -2.57
N LEU A 94 -9.30 -1.03 -1.49
CA LEU A 94 -10.23 -0.01 -0.98
C LEU A 94 -9.49 1.24 -0.49
N VAL A 95 -8.42 1.07 0.28
CA VAL A 95 -7.59 2.19 0.74
C VAL A 95 -6.95 2.90 -0.44
N GLY A 96 -6.47 2.16 -1.45
CA GLY A 96 -5.93 2.73 -2.69
C GLY A 96 -6.98 3.55 -3.46
N PHE A 97 -8.22 3.08 -3.53
CA PHE A 97 -9.32 3.81 -4.15
C PHE A 97 -9.65 5.11 -3.41
N PHE A 98 -9.77 5.06 -2.08
CA PHE A 98 -9.97 6.27 -1.28
C PHE A 98 -8.79 7.24 -1.36
N ALA A 99 -7.55 6.73 -1.39
CA ALA A 99 -6.36 7.56 -1.58
C ALA A 99 -6.37 8.26 -2.94
N LEU A 100 -6.81 7.58 -4.00
CA LEU A 100 -6.97 8.18 -5.32
C LEU A 100 -8.00 9.32 -5.32
N ILE A 101 -9.16 9.10 -4.69
CA ILE A 101 -10.19 10.15 -4.56
C ILE A 101 -9.66 11.34 -3.76
N ALA A 102 -9.00 11.08 -2.62
CA ALA A 102 -8.41 12.12 -1.80
C ALA A 102 -7.36 12.94 -2.58
N LEU A 103 -6.55 12.28 -3.42
CA LEU A 103 -5.58 12.92 -4.29
C LEU A 103 -6.25 13.82 -5.34
N LEU A 104 -7.32 13.34 -5.97
CA LEU A 104 -8.09 14.14 -6.93
C LEU A 104 -8.74 15.36 -6.27
N LEU A 105 -9.31 15.19 -5.07
CA LEU A 105 -9.88 16.28 -4.28
C LEU A 105 -8.81 17.31 -3.88
N ALA A 106 -7.63 16.85 -3.45
CA ALA A 106 -6.51 17.73 -3.14
C ALA A 106 -6.05 18.49 -4.39
N ALA A 107 -5.93 17.83 -5.53
CA ALA A 107 -5.56 18.45 -6.80
C ALA A 107 -6.59 19.50 -7.25
N ALA A 108 -7.89 19.19 -7.13
CA ALA A 108 -8.97 20.13 -7.42
C ALA A 108 -8.96 21.34 -6.47
N GLY A 109 -8.71 21.12 -5.17
CA GLY A 109 -8.58 22.18 -4.18
C GLY A 109 -7.41 23.11 -4.47
N ILE A 110 -6.22 22.55 -4.76
CA ILE A 110 -5.04 23.33 -5.18
C ILE A 110 -5.35 24.12 -6.45
N PHE A 111 -5.94 23.49 -7.46
CA PHE A 111 -6.34 24.15 -8.70
C PHE A 111 -7.30 25.32 -8.43
N GLY A 112 -8.31 25.13 -7.57
CA GLY A 112 -9.30 26.15 -7.21
C GLY A 112 -8.66 27.35 -6.50
N VAL A 113 -7.88 27.09 -5.45
CA VAL A 113 -7.17 28.14 -4.68
C VAL A 113 -6.20 28.90 -5.58
N MET A 114 -5.45 28.20 -6.43
CA MET A 114 -4.50 28.84 -7.35
C MET A 114 -5.22 29.65 -8.44
N SER A 115 -6.30 29.13 -9.02
CA SER A 115 -7.11 29.85 -10.02
C SER A 115 -7.73 31.12 -9.44
N TYR A 116 -8.20 31.05 -8.19
CA TYR A 116 -8.73 32.20 -7.48
C TYR A 116 -7.64 33.24 -7.19
N SER A 117 -6.49 32.81 -6.66
CA SER A 117 -5.35 33.69 -6.37
C SER A 117 -4.79 34.35 -7.63
N VAL A 118 -4.78 33.65 -8.77
CA VAL A 118 -4.38 34.22 -10.06
C VAL A 118 -5.39 35.28 -10.50
N THR A 119 -6.69 34.98 -10.42
CA THR A 119 -7.75 35.92 -10.82
C THR A 119 -7.67 37.23 -10.03
N GLN A 120 -7.48 37.17 -8.70
CA GLN A 120 -7.31 38.37 -7.86
C GLN A 120 -6.07 39.19 -8.21
N ARG A 121 -5.01 38.56 -8.74
CA ARG A 121 -3.75 39.22 -9.09
C ARG A 121 -3.59 39.51 -10.58
N THR A 122 -4.63 39.32 -11.39
CA THR A 122 -4.58 39.53 -12.85
C THR A 122 -4.13 40.94 -13.22
N HIS A 123 -4.56 41.96 -12.48
CA HIS A 123 -4.17 43.35 -12.70
C HIS A 123 -2.66 43.57 -12.45
N GLU A 124 -2.13 43.10 -11.31
CA GLU A 124 -0.70 43.16 -11.00
C GLU A 124 0.16 42.39 -12.02
N ILE A 125 -0.32 41.21 -12.43
CA ILE A 125 0.34 40.36 -13.43
C ILE A 125 0.36 41.08 -14.79
N GLY A 126 -0.75 41.73 -15.17
CA GLY A 126 -0.87 42.52 -16.39
C GLY A 126 0.10 43.71 -16.40
N ILE A 127 0.21 44.45 -15.30
CA ILE A 127 1.17 45.56 -15.16
C ILE A 127 2.61 45.06 -15.30
N ARG A 128 2.98 43.94 -14.64
CA ARG A 128 4.35 43.38 -14.75
C ARG A 128 4.67 42.97 -16.19
N ILE A 129 3.74 42.34 -16.89
CA ILE A 129 3.94 41.94 -18.28
C ILE A 129 4.05 43.19 -19.18
N ALA A 130 3.25 44.23 -18.95
CA ALA A 130 3.33 45.49 -19.68
C ALA A 130 4.67 46.23 -19.44
N LEU A 131 5.26 46.08 -18.25
CA LEU A 131 6.60 46.58 -17.91
C LEU A 131 7.75 45.70 -18.44
N GLY A 132 7.45 44.63 -19.20
CA GLY A 132 8.44 43.78 -19.86
C GLY A 132 8.85 42.51 -19.10
N ALA A 133 8.14 42.14 -18.03
CA ALA A 133 8.42 40.89 -17.31
C ALA A 133 8.20 39.66 -18.24
N GLN A 134 9.13 38.71 -18.20
CA GLN A 134 9.03 37.51 -19.01
C GLN A 134 7.92 36.61 -18.47
N ARG A 135 7.12 35.99 -19.36
CA ARG A 135 6.05 35.04 -18.99
C ARG A 135 6.55 33.91 -18.07
N TYR A 136 7.84 33.57 -18.17
CA TYR A 136 8.50 32.58 -17.31
C TYR A 136 8.58 33.03 -15.84
N ASP A 137 8.81 34.31 -15.57
CA ASP A 137 8.94 34.83 -14.20
C ASP A 137 7.61 34.77 -13.47
N VAL A 138 6.52 35.09 -14.17
CA VAL A 138 5.15 34.97 -13.66
C VAL A 138 4.79 33.52 -13.41
N LEU A 139 5.09 32.62 -14.36
CA LEU A 139 4.86 31.19 -14.20
C LEU A 139 5.60 30.63 -12.97
N ARG A 140 6.90 30.95 -12.84
CA ARG A 140 7.74 30.51 -11.73
C ARG A 140 7.21 31.01 -10.40
N LEU A 141 6.80 32.28 -10.32
CA LEU A 141 6.26 32.86 -9.08
C LEU A 141 4.99 32.15 -8.61
N ILE A 142 4.05 31.90 -9.52
CA ILE A 142 2.79 31.20 -9.21
C ILE A 142 3.07 29.76 -8.79
N VAL A 143 3.92 29.04 -9.54
CA VAL A 143 4.28 27.66 -9.22
C VAL A 143 5.00 27.56 -7.88
N VAL A 144 5.99 28.41 -7.59
CA VAL A 144 6.71 28.41 -6.31
C VAL A 144 5.75 28.69 -5.14
N GLN A 145 4.81 29.62 -5.32
CA GLN A 145 3.82 29.91 -4.28
C GLN A 145 2.90 28.72 -4.02
N GLY A 146 2.41 28.03 -5.07
CA GLY A 146 1.62 26.81 -4.93
C GLY A 146 2.40 25.67 -4.29
N MET A 147 3.63 25.44 -4.77
CA MET A 147 4.51 24.38 -4.25
C MET A 147 4.92 24.60 -2.80
N ARG A 148 4.91 25.85 -2.29
CA ARG A 148 5.13 26.12 -0.86
C ARG A 148 4.04 25.52 0.01
N PHE A 149 2.76 25.63 -0.39
CA PHE A 149 1.66 24.98 0.34
C PHE A 149 1.76 23.45 0.28
N VAL A 150 2.16 22.92 -0.87
CA VAL A 150 2.42 21.48 -1.05
C VAL A 150 3.52 21.01 -0.12
N GLY A 151 4.63 21.76 -0.01
CA GLY A 151 5.73 21.45 0.89
C GLY A 151 5.30 21.39 2.35
N ILE A 152 4.49 22.36 2.82
CA ILE A 152 3.94 22.36 4.18
C ILE A 152 3.04 21.13 4.38
N GLY A 153 2.15 20.84 3.44
CA GLY A 153 1.27 19.67 3.49
C GLY A 153 2.04 18.35 3.53
N LEU A 154 3.13 18.23 2.76
CA LEU A 154 4.00 17.04 2.76
C LEU A 154 4.70 16.85 4.10
N VAL A 155 5.25 17.92 4.69
CA VAL A 155 5.89 17.84 6.02
C VAL A 155 4.87 17.40 7.08
N LEU A 156 3.69 18.02 7.10
CA LEU A 156 2.62 17.64 8.02
C LEU A 156 2.15 16.20 7.79
N GLY A 157 2.03 15.76 6.53
CA GLY A 157 1.67 14.40 6.18
C GLY A 157 2.71 13.37 6.62
N ILE A 158 4.00 13.65 6.45
CA ILE A 158 5.10 12.79 6.92
C ILE A 158 5.05 12.65 8.44
N ILE A 159 4.89 13.77 9.17
CA ILE A 159 4.74 13.75 10.63
C ILE A 159 3.52 12.92 11.02
N GLY A 160 2.39 13.12 10.35
CA GLY A 160 1.16 12.35 10.57
C GLY A 160 1.38 10.85 10.39
N VAL A 161 2.02 10.42 9.31
CA VAL A 161 2.34 9.01 9.05
C VAL A 161 3.23 8.43 10.16
N LEU A 162 4.27 9.14 10.58
CA LEU A 162 5.18 8.67 11.62
C LEU A 162 4.46 8.51 12.97
N VAL A 163 3.59 9.44 13.33
CA VAL A 163 2.80 9.39 14.58
C VAL A 163 1.76 8.25 14.50
N SER A 164 0.99 8.17 13.41
CA SER A 164 0.00 7.12 13.21
C SER A 164 0.63 5.74 13.15
N SER A 165 1.79 5.59 12.52
CA SER A 165 2.52 4.32 12.47
C SER A 165 2.94 3.86 13.86
N ARG A 166 3.42 4.77 14.72
CA ARG A 166 3.77 4.43 16.11
C ARG A 166 2.54 4.01 16.92
N LEU A 167 1.42 4.73 16.77
CA LEU A 167 0.18 4.36 17.45
C LEU A 167 -0.30 2.99 16.99
N LEU A 168 -0.33 2.73 15.69
CA LEU A 168 -0.78 1.44 15.16
C LEU A 168 0.13 0.27 15.60
N GLN A 169 1.45 0.48 15.72
CA GLN A 169 2.36 -0.53 16.25
C GLN A 169 2.02 -0.94 17.69
N THR A 170 1.45 -0.05 18.50
CA THR A 170 1.02 -0.40 19.87
C THR A 170 -0.25 -1.26 19.92
N PHE A 171 -1.10 -1.19 18.88
CA PHE A 171 -2.34 -1.97 18.80
C PHE A 171 -2.21 -3.27 17.99
N LEU A 172 -1.27 -3.32 17.04
CA LEU A 172 -1.13 -4.42 16.08
C LEU A 172 0.34 -4.89 16.03
N PHE A 173 0.58 -6.09 16.56
CA PHE A 173 1.88 -6.75 16.44
C PHE A 173 2.20 -7.08 14.97
N GLY A 174 3.41 -6.71 14.51
CA GLY A 174 3.94 -7.13 13.21
C GLY A 174 3.83 -6.12 12.07
N ILE A 175 3.46 -4.85 12.32
CA ILE A 175 3.54 -3.81 11.29
C ILE A 175 4.99 -3.32 11.20
N GLY A 176 5.70 -3.79 10.16
CA GLY A 176 7.06 -3.37 9.84
C GLY A 176 7.17 -1.84 9.71
N ALA A 177 8.29 -1.30 10.21
CA ALA A 177 8.58 0.13 10.23
C ALA A 177 8.43 0.76 8.84
N THR A 178 7.90 1.98 8.81
CA THR A 178 7.77 2.89 7.66
C THR A 178 8.73 2.55 6.51
N ASP A 179 8.18 1.96 5.45
CA ASP A 179 8.97 1.65 4.26
C ASP A 179 9.35 2.94 3.53
N LEU A 180 10.64 3.27 3.56
CA LEU A 180 11.20 4.46 2.94
C LEU A 180 10.91 4.51 1.43
N ARG A 181 10.88 3.36 0.74
CA ARG A 181 10.57 3.31 -0.69
C ARG A 181 9.13 3.73 -0.95
N THR A 182 8.20 3.23 -0.14
CA THR A 182 6.79 3.62 -0.23
C THR A 182 6.62 5.12 0.07
N MET A 183 7.24 5.65 1.12
CA MET A 183 7.16 7.09 1.44
C MET A 183 7.72 7.94 0.30
N LEU A 184 8.90 7.62 -0.24
CA LEU A 184 9.49 8.34 -1.36
C LEU A 184 8.60 8.31 -2.60
N THR A 185 8.05 7.14 -2.93
CA THR A 185 7.18 6.98 -4.10
C THR A 185 5.91 7.83 -3.95
N VAL A 186 5.26 7.78 -2.79
CA VAL A 186 4.06 8.58 -2.51
C VAL A 186 4.38 10.08 -2.55
N THR A 187 5.46 10.52 -1.90
CA THR A 187 5.88 11.92 -1.94
C THR A 187 6.08 12.39 -3.37
N LEU A 188 6.78 11.62 -4.20
CA LEU A 188 7.07 11.99 -5.59
C LEU A 188 5.79 12.06 -6.44
N VAL A 189 4.86 11.11 -6.26
CA VAL A 189 3.56 11.13 -6.92
C VAL A 189 2.73 12.35 -6.51
N LEU A 190 2.62 12.62 -5.20
CA LEU A 190 1.88 13.79 -4.68
C LEU A 190 2.47 15.10 -5.18
N THR A 191 3.80 15.24 -5.14
CA THR A 191 4.51 16.41 -5.68
C THR A 191 4.25 16.58 -7.17
N GLY A 192 4.31 15.49 -7.95
CA GLY A 192 4.06 15.51 -9.39
C GLY A 192 2.63 15.95 -9.72
N VAL A 193 1.63 15.39 -9.05
CA VAL A 193 0.22 15.78 -9.24
C VAL A 193 -0.02 17.22 -8.84
N ALA A 194 0.53 17.66 -7.71
CA ALA A 194 0.38 19.05 -7.27
C ALA A 194 1.09 20.04 -8.21
N PHE A 195 2.24 19.67 -8.76
CA PHE A 195 2.95 20.46 -9.76
C PHE A 195 2.11 20.62 -11.04
N VAL A 196 1.53 19.52 -11.53
CA VAL A 196 0.60 19.56 -12.69
C VAL A 196 -0.62 20.42 -12.39
N ALA A 197 -1.22 20.28 -11.20
CA ALA A 197 -2.37 21.08 -10.77
C ALA A 197 -2.05 22.58 -10.69
N CYS A 198 -0.83 22.95 -10.27
CA CYS A 198 -0.36 24.34 -10.25
C CYS A 198 -0.03 24.90 -11.64
N LEU A 199 0.48 24.06 -12.54
CA LEU A 199 0.91 24.48 -13.88
C LEU A 199 -0.24 24.99 -14.75
N VAL A 200 -1.43 24.37 -14.67
CA VAL A 200 -2.59 24.76 -15.49
C VAL A 200 -3.04 26.21 -15.23
N PRO A 201 -3.34 26.64 -13.99
CA PRO A 201 -3.71 28.03 -13.71
C PRO A 201 -2.54 28.99 -13.92
N ALA A 202 -1.30 28.58 -13.65
CA ALA A 202 -0.12 29.40 -13.90
C ALA A 202 0.08 29.69 -15.40
N ARG A 203 -0.13 28.69 -16.28
CA ARG A 203 -0.11 28.88 -17.74
C ARG A 203 -1.28 29.73 -18.22
N ARG A 204 -2.48 29.57 -17.63
CA ARG A 204 -3.61 30.45 -17.96
C ARG A 204 -3.30 31.91 -17.63
N ALA A 205 -2.63 32.19 -16.52
CA ALA A 205 -2.22 33.55 -16.12
C ALA A 205 -1.31 34.23 -17.14
N THR A 206 -0.39 33.49 -17.77
CA THR A 206 0.58 34.04 -18.73
C THR A 206 0.00 34.26 -20.13
N LEU A 207 -1.19 33.70 -20.40
CA LEU A 207 -1.95 33.87 -21.64
C LEU A 207 -3.00 34.98 -21.54
N VAL A 208 -3.15 35.63 -20.38
CA VAL A 208 -4.03 36.78 -20.22
C VAL A 208 -3.48 37.94 -21.05
N ASP A 209 -4.29 38.43 -21.98
CA ASP A 209 -3.94 39.52 -22.87
C ASP A 209 -3.90 40.85 -22.09
N PRO A 210 -2.75 41.52 -21.96
CA PRO A 210 -2.59 42.70 -21.11
C PRO A 210 -3.55 43.83 -21.51
N ILE A 211 -3.93 43.92 -22.79
CA ILE A 211 -4.88 44.92 -23.28
C ILE A 211 -6.30 44.63 -22.76
N LYS A 212 -6.70 43.36 -22.61
CA LYS A 212 -7.99 43.00 -21.99
C LYS A 212 -7.98 43.17 -20.48
N ALA A 213 -6.83 42.99 -19.82
CA ALA A 213 -6.69 43.17 -18.38
C ALA A 213 -6.78 44.66 -17.95
N LEU A 214 -6.39 45.59 -18.83
CA LEU A 214 -6.51 47.05 -18.61
C LEU A 214 -7.87 47.64 -19.03
N ARG A 215 -8.64 46.93 -19.87
CA ARG A 215 -9.97 47.36 -20.34
C ARG A 215 -11.14 46.79 -19.53
N ALA A 216 -10.86 45.87 -18.61
CA ALA A 216 -11.85 45.34 -17.67
C ALA A 216 -12.00 46.33 -16.51
N GLU A 217 -12.60 47.48 -16.82
CA GLU A 217 -13.18 48.43 -15.88
C GLU A 217 -14.61 48.74 -16.34
#